data_AF-A0A8T5FBI3-F1
#
_entry.id   AF-A0A8T5FBI3-F1
#
_cell.length_a   1.000
_cell.length_b   1.000
_cell.length_c   1.000
_cell.angle_alpha   90.00
_cell.angle_beta   90.00
_cell.angle_gamma   90.00
#
_symmetry.space_group_name_H-M   'P 1'
#
loop_
_entity.id
_entity.type
_entity.pdbx_description
1 polymer ?
#
loop_
_entity_poly.entity_id
_entity_poly.type
_entity_poly.pdbx_seq_one_letter_code
_entity_poly.pdbx_strand_id
1 'polypeptide(L)'
;MTRKLVKKSVQKNCTGIMSTIRLDILNTIKLGSYTTALLHHDLNLSKQRLGYHLRILVKQNLIIRHSRGIYNITEHGTNIHTTYEKIKNKKLIRLENMRYKAKIYGGVERILQDMRNAKKTKMNNNVIQYSGKIGDFSVRLFVSKKNNTFEITCNHIFGTDVYEIMYEARNHIEFMFRGYMLDTELKMGTLQQSMKPEFAIPHKFSEIILDVNNSSQIRMGGTVFNRSQDRDADWEEDDIIRAGNVMRMPDDIQAIKKQLEQLRIGYTTNYPMYL
;
A
#
# COMPACT_ATOMS: atom_id res chain seq x y z
N MET A 1 60.66 -24.92 17.62
CA MET A 1 59.49 -25.41 16.85
C MET A 1 58.49 -24.28 16.68
N THR A 2 58.45 -23.68 15.49
CA THR A 2 57.61 -22.54 15.12
C THR A 2 56.19 -23.02 14.82
N ARG A 3 55.21 -22.68 15.66
CA ARG A 3 53.79 -22.97 15.38
C ARG A 3 53.28 -21.99 14.33
N LYS A 4 53.06 -22.48 13.11
CA LYS A 4 52.36 -21.76 12.02
C LYS A 4 50.97 -21.34 12.49
N LEU A 5 50.74 -20.03 12.61
CA LEU A 5 49.40 -19.45 12.66
C LEU A 5 48.75 -19.65 11.28
N VAL A 6 47.88 -20.64 11.17
CA VAL A 6 47.00 -20.81 10.02
C VAL A 6 46.00 -19.65 10.02
N LYS A 7 46.19 -18.69 9.10
CA LYS A 7 45.15 -17.73 8.73
C LYS A 7 43.94 -18.53 8.28
N LYS A 8 42.90 -18.60 9.12
CA LYS A 8 41.55 -19.02 8.69
C LYS A 8 41.01 -17.95 7.76
N SER A 9 41.32 -18.06 6.47
CA SER A 9 40.55 -17.42 5.41
C SER A 9 39.27 -18.23 5.23
N VAL A 10 38.20 -17.85 5.94
CA VAL A 10 36.86 -18.36 5.66
C VAL A 10 36.08 -17.28 4.93
N GLN A 11 35.96 -17.51 3.62
CA GLN A 11 35.00 -17.03 2.63
C GLN A 11 34.17 -15.77 2.96
N LYS A 12 34.43 -14.74 2.15
CA LYS A 12 33.40 -13.82 1.65
C LYS A 12 32.25 -14.65 1.08
N ASN A 13 31.13 -14.68 1.81
CA ASN A 13 29.77 -14.87 1.29
C ASN A 13 28.79 -14.53 2.42
N CYS A 14 28.53 -13.23 2.60
CA CYS A 14 27.44 -12.75 3.45
C CYS A 14 26.56 -11.80 2.65
N THR A 15 25.84 -12.31 1.65
CA THR A 15 24.50 -11.82 1.27
C THR A 15 23.48 -12.17 2.36
N GLY A 16 23.85 -11.95 3.63
CA GLY A 16 23.21 -12.56 4.79
C GLY A 16 21.96 -11.80 5.22
N ILE A 17 20.81 -12.45 5.03
CA ILE A 17 19.53 -12.34 5.74
C ILE A 17 19.29 -10.95 6.37
N MET A 18 18.41 -10.16 5.74
CA MET A 18 17.88 -8.95 6.37
C MET A 18 17.26 -9.33 7.71
N SER A 19 17.78 -8.81 8.82
CA SER A 19 17.17 -9.05 10.14
C SER A 19 15.72 -8.54 10.13
N THR A 20 14.80 -9.23 10.82
CA THR A 20 13.38 -8.85 10.92
C THR A 20 13.19 -7.36 11.20
N ILE A 21 13.93 -6.81 12.16
CA ILE A 21 13.90 -5.37 12.51
C ILE A 21 14.23 -4.43 11.35
N ARG A 22 15.19 -4.80 10.49
CA ARG A 22 15.56 -3.97 9.32
C ARG A 22 14.49 -4.06 8.23
N LEU A 23 13.87 -5.23 8.08
CA LEU A 23 12.73 -5.41 7.18
C LEU A 23 11.52 -4.62 7.70
N ASP A 24 11.27 -4.65 9.01
CA ASP A 24 10.22 -3.88 9.66
C ASP A 24 10.46 -2.38 9.48
N ILE A 25 11.69 -1.88 9.68
CA ILE A 25 12.01 -0.48 9.38
C ILE A 25 11.72 -0.12 7.91
N LEU A 26 12.12 -0.97 6.96
CA LEU A 26 11.81 -0.72 5.54
C LEU A 26 10.30 -0.74 5.29
N ASN A 27 9.56 -1.68 5.86
CA ASN A 27 8.09 -1.72 5.81
C ASN A 27 7.50 -0.42 6.36
N THR A 28 7.88 0.01 7.56
CA THR A 28 7.30 1.19 8.20
C THR A 28 7.65 2.47 7.45
N ILE A 29 8.86 2.61 6.89
CA ILE A 29 9.19 3.75 6.02
C ILE A 29 8.29 3.76 4.78
N LYS A 30 8.14 2.61 4.11
CA LYS A 30 7.27 2.45 2.93
C LYS A 30 5.83 2.81 3.24
N LEU A 31 5.38 2.45 4.43
CA LEU A 31 4.03 2.73 4.91
C LEU A 31 3.80 4.18 5.34
N GLY A 32 4.88 4.97 5.48
CA GLY A 32 4.77 6.42 5.68
C GLY A 32 5.55 6.98 6.86
N SER A 33 6.23 6.14 7.63
CA SER A 33 6.97 6.58 8.81
C SER A 33 8.40 6.90 8.42
N TYR A 34 8.55 8.08 7.84
CA TYR A 34 9.79 8.52 7.22
C TYR A 34 10.69 9.33 8.17
N THR A 35 10.33 9.58 9.43
CA THR A 35 11.24 10.24 10.38
C THR A 35 11.60 9.32 11.54
N THR A 36 12.71 9.62 12.22
CA THR A 36 13.13 8.86 13.41
C THR A 36 12.05 8.83 14.50
N ALA A 37 11.29 9.93 14.66
CA ALA A 37 10.21 10.00 15.64
C ALA A 37 9.04 9.09 15.25
N LEU A 38 8.66 9.12 13.96
CA LEU A 38 7.60 8.26 13.43
C LEU A 38 7.97 6.79 13.57
N LEU A 39 9.19 6.42 13.16
CA LEU A 39 9.70 5.05 13.26
C LEU A 39 9.79 4.53 14.69
N HIS A 40 10.17 5.40 15.64
CA HIS A 40 10.23 5.02 17.05
C HIS A 40 8.84 4.71 17.61
N HIS A 41 7.84 5.51 17.22
CA HIS A 41 6.45 5.31 17.63
C HIS A 41 5.91 3.97 17.12
N ASP A 42 6.08 3.67 15.83
CA ASP A 42 5.41 2.52 15.21
C ASP A 42 6.10 1.18 15.49
N LEU A 43 7.43 1.19 15.62
CA LEU A 43 8.20 -0.04 15.83
C LEU A 43 8.39 -0.39 17.31
N ASN A 44 8.03 0.53 18.21
CA ASN A 44 8.28 0.42 19.65
C ASN A 44 9.74 0.02 19.98
N LEU A 45 10.69 0.60 19.23
CA LEU A 45 12.13 0.37 19.39
C LEU A 45 12.76 1.51 20.16
N SER A 46 13.72 1.21 21.04
CA SER A 46 14.50 2.26 21.70
C SER A 46 15.27 3.13 20.68
N LYS A 47 15.40 4.43 20.98
CA LYS A 47 16.11 5.40 20.10
C LYS A 47 17.51 4.93 19.69
N GLN A 48 18.27 4.34 20.61
CA GLN A 48 19.62 3.84 20.34
C GLN A 48 19.60 2.66 19.35
N ARG A 49 18.67 1.71 19.55
CA ARG A 49 18.53 0.53 18.68
C ARG A 49 18.06 0.94 17.28
N LEU A 50 17.05 1.81 17.20
CA LEU A 50 16.59 2.36 15.93
C LEU A 50 17.72 3.10 15.19
N GLY A 51 18.45 3.97 15.88
CA GLY A 51 19.58 4.71 15.32
C GLY A 51 20.75 3.82 14.85
N TYR A 52 20.96 2.66 15.47
CA TYR A 52 21.91 1.65 15.00
C TYR A 52 21.46 1.04 13.66
N HIS A 53 20.21 0.59 13.56
CA HIS A 53 19.71 -0.04 12.35
C HIS A 53 19.58 0.94 11.18
N LEU A 54 19.14 2.19 11.43
CA LEU A 54 19.07 3.23 10.39
C LEU A 54 20.44 3.54 9.79
N ARG A 55 21.50 3.63 10.62
CA ARG A 55 22.87 3.82 10.12
C ARG A 55 23.33 2.67 9.22
N ILE A 56 22.96 1.44 9.54
CA ILE A 56 23.28 0.27 8.72
C ILE A 56 22.52 0.32 7.40
N LEU A 57 21.22 0.60 7.41
CA LEU A 57 20.40 0.70 6.21
C LEU A 57 20.89 1.82 5.27
N VAL A 58 21.34 2.95 5.82
CA VAL A 58 21.99 4.03 5.04
C VAL A 58 23.31 3.56 4.46
N LYS A 59 24.17 2.91 5.25
CA LYS A 59 25.47 2.39 4.79
C LYS A 59 25.31 1.33 3.69
N GLN A 60 24.23 0.55 3.73
CA GLN A 60 23.88 -0.45 2.73
C GLN A 60 23.18 0.14 1.50
N ASN A 61 23.00 1.47 1.43
CA ASN A 61 22.26 2.14 0.37
C ASN A 61 20.85 1.56 0.18
N LEU A 62 20.17 1.22 1.28
CA LEU A 62 18.78 0.74 1.26
C LEU A 62 17.82 1.90 1.53
N ILE A 63 18.23 2.83 2.39
CA ILE A 63 17.53 4.09 2.63
C ILE A 63 18.51 5.26 2.48
N ILE A 64 17.98 6.43 2.10
CA ILE A 64 18.72 7.69 2.12
C ILE A 64 18.13 8.59 3.18
N ARG A 65 19.01 9.24 3.94
CA ARG A 65 18.63 10.29 4.89
C ARG A 65 18.77 11.65 4.21
N HIS A 66 17.68 12.39 4.16
CA HIS A 66 17.63 13.78 3.70
C HIS A 66 17.80 14.77 4.87
N SER A 67 17.73 16.06 4.54
CA SER A 67 17.66 17.13 5.53
C SER A 67 16.56 16.86 6.57
N ARG A 68 16.79 17.33 7.80
CA ARG A 68 15.84 17.22 8.93
C ARG A 68 15.51 15.77 9.38
N GLY A 69 16.27 14.77 8.93
CA GLY A 69 16.10 13.39 9.42
C GLY A 69 14.93 12.63 8.80
N ILE A 70 14.53 13.03 7.60
CA ILE A 70 13.59 12.29 6.74
C ILE A 70 14.36 11.17 6.02
N TYR A 71 13.84 9.95 6.06
CA TYR A 71 14.36 8.77 5.40
C TYR A 71 13.45 8.39 4.24
N ASN A 72 14.04 7.95 3.14
CA ASN A 72 13.31 7.38 2.02
C ASN A 72 13.99 6.12 1.54
N ILE A 73 13.20 5.17 1.06
CA ILE A 73 13.72 3.93 0.49
C ILE A 73 14.35 4.25 -0.87
N THR A 74 15.54 3.69 -1.11
CA THR A 74 16.23 3.77 -2.41
C THR A 74 15.67 2.74 -3.38
N GLU A 75 15.98 2.84 -4.67
CA GLU A 75 15.63 1.78 -5.64
C GLU A 75 16.19 0.41 -5.22
N HIS A 76 17.42 0.36 -4.70
CA HIS A 76 18.02 -0.87 -4.20
C HIS A 76 17.28 -1.44 -2.98
N GLY A 77 16.90 -0.57 -2.04
CA GLY A 77 16.06 -0.92 -0.89
C GLY A 77 14.69 -1.45 -1.31
N THR A 78 14.06 -0.80 -2.29
CA THR A 78 12.78 -1.22 -2.87
C THR A 78 12.91 -2.58 -3.54
N ASN A 79 13.96 -2.85 -4.30
CA ASN A 79 14.16 -4.13 -4.97
C ASN A 79 14.36 -5.28 -3.97
N ILE A 80 15.18 -5.06 -2.93
CA ILE A 80 15.36 -6.05 -1.87
C ILE A 80 14.03 -6.30 -1.15
N HIS A 81 13.33 -5.23 -0.77
CA HIS A 81 12.04 -5.32 -0.09
C HIS A 81 10.98 -6.04 -0.92
N THR A 82 10.85 -5.66 -2.19
CA THR A 82 9.93 -6.27 -3.17
C THR A 82 10.24 -7.75 -3.37
N THR A 83 11.50 -8.16 -3.35
CA THR A 83 11.87 -9.59 -3.47
C THR A 83 11.34 -10.41 -2.29
N TYR A 84 11.34 -9.84 -1.07
CA TYR A 84 10.76 -10.47 0.12
C TYR A 84 9.21 -10.40 0.14
N GLU A 85 8.61 -9.32 -0.35
CA GLU A 85 7.15 -9.13 -0.42
C GLU A 85 6.47 -9.95 -1.52
N LYS A 86 7.10 -10.11 -2.69
CA LYS A 86 6.50 -10.76 -3.88
C LYS A 86 6.06 -12.21 -3.63
N ILE A 87 6.66 -12.91 -2.66
CA ILE A 87 6.26 -14.27 -2.30
C ILE A 87 5.11 -14.25 -1.27
N LYS A 88 5.09 -13.26 -0.38
CA LYS A 88 4.13 -13.19 0.74
C LYS A 88 2.80 -12.55 0.36
N ASN A 89 2.81 -11.61 -0.60
CA ASN A 89 1.67 -10.72 -0.85
C ASN A 89 0.73 -11.18 -1.97
N LYS A 90 1.07 -12.23 -2.75
CA LYS A 90 0.23 -12.68 -3.88
C LYS A 90 -1.21 -12.98 -3.48
N LYS A 91 -1.41 -13.55 -2.31
CA LYS A 91 -2.72 -13.95 -1.76
C LYS A 91 -3.35 -12.90 -0.84
N LEU A 92 -2.71 -11.75 -0.63
CA LEU A 92 -3.21 -10.72 0.28
C LEU A 92 -4.11 -9.74 -0.45
N ILE A 93 -5.13 -9.23 0.24
CA ILE A 93 -5.95 -8.12 -0.25
C ILE A 93 -5.05 -6.89 -0.36
N ARG A 94 -5.19 -6.13 -1.44
CA ARG A 94 -4.46 -4.89 -1.67
C ARG A 94 -5.41 -3.71 -1.66
N LEU A 95 -5.16 -2.77 -0.76
CA LEU A 95 -5.84 -1.49 -0.70
C LEU A 95 -5.17 -0.48 -1.63
N GLU A 96 -5.97 0.17 -2.47
CA GLU A 96 -5.53 1.15 -3.45
C GLU A 96 -6.40 2.41 -3.42
N ASN A 97 -5.92 3.46 -4.08
CA ASN A 97 -6.66 4.68 -4.43
C ASN A 97 -7.36 5.44 -3.29
N MET A 98 -7.08 5.09 -2.04
CA MET A 98 -7.51 5.84 -0.87
C MET A 98 -6.77 7.18 -0.81
N ARG A 99 -7.53 8.29 -0.76
CA ARG A 99 -6.96 9.65 -0.74
C ARG A 99 -7.64 10.49 0.32
N TYR A 100 -6.85 11.36 0.93
CA TYR A 100 -7.32 12.35 1.87
C TYR A 100 -6.87 13.73 1.47
N LYS A 101 -7.69 14.73 1.77
CA LYS A 101 -7.38 16.13 1.54
C LYS A 101 -7.61 16.98 2.79
N ALA A 102 -6.91 18.10 2.86
CA ALA A 102 -7.16 19.15 3.83
C ALA A 102 -6.98 20.53 3.18
N LYS A 103 -7.74 21.50 3.65
CA LYS A 103 -7.54 22.91 3.28
C LYS A 103 -6.27 23.44 3.95
N ILE A 104 -5.56 24.32 3.26
CA ILE A 104 -4.39 25.03 3.78
C ILE A 104 -4.77 26.50 3.95
N TYR A 105 -4.62 27.02 5.15
CA TYR A 105 -4.88 28.42 5.51
C TYR A 105 -3.61 29.27 5.52
N GLY A 106 -2.43 28.66 5.64
CA GLY A 106 -1.13 29.34 5.58
C GLY A 106 0.03 28.35 5.52
N GLY A 107 1.19 28.80 5.04
CA GLY A 107 2.41 27.97 4.97
C GLY A 107 2.49 27.05 3.74
N VAL A 108 1.94 27.45 2.59
CA VAL A 108 1.96 26.62 1.36
C VAL A 108 3.39 26.33 0.91
N GLU A 109 4.28 27.31 1.06
CA GLU A 109 5.70 27.21 0.70
C GLU A 109 6.41 26.11 1.49
N ARG A 110 6.02 25.89 2.75
CA ARG A 110 6.58 24.84 3.61
C ARG A 110 6.35 23.44 3.03
N ILE A 111 5.14 23.18 2.52
CA ILE A 111 4.80 21.91 1.85
C ILE A 111 5.60 21.74 0.57
N LEU A 112 5.73 22.81 -0.23
CA LEU A 112 6.51 22.80 -1.46
C LEU A 112 7.99 22.49 -1.22
N GLN A 113 8.58 22.99 -0.13
CA GLN A 113 9.96 22.72 0.25
C GLN A 113 10.20 21.25 0.62
N ASP A 114 9.23 20.59 1.24
CA ASP A 114 9.33 19.16 1.57
C ASP A 114 9.03 18.24 0.37
N MET A 115 8.38 18.78 -0.67
CA MET A 115 7.95 18.00 -1.81
C MET A 115 9.12 17.67 -2.74
N ARG A 116 9.40 16.38 -2.88
CA ARG A 116 10.40 15.86 -3.82
C ARG A 116 9.77 15.64 -5.19
N ASN A 117 10.57 15.85 -6.23
CA ASN A 117 10.18 15.65 -7.63
C ASN A 117 8.89 16.40 -8.00
N ALA A 118 8.72 17.61 -7.47
CA ALA A 118 7.53 18.43 -7.66
C ALA A 118 7.37 18.80 -9.14
N LYS A 119 6.34 18.25 -9.78
CA LYS A 119 5.91 18.61 -11.13
C LYS A 119 4.79 19.63 -11.03
N LYS A 120 4.99 20.76 -11.70
CA LYS A 120 4.01 21.86 -11.75
C LYS A 120 3.14 21.72 -13.00
N THR A 121 1.83 21.70 -12.81
CA THR A 121 0.84 21.67 -13.88
C THR A 121 -0.14 22.82 -13.68
N LYS A 122 -0.35 23.62 -14.74
CA LYS A 122 -1.45 24.61 -14.74
C LYS A 122 -2.74 23.90 -15.09
N MET A 123 -3.75 24.07 -14.25
CA MET A 123 -5.10 23.57 -14.46
C MET A 123 -6.03 24.73 -14.87
N ASN A 124 -7.27 24.38 -15.21
CA ASN A 124 -8.32 25.36 -15.49
C ASN A 124 -8.58 26.27 -14.26
N ASN A 125 -9.16 27.45 -14.48
CA ASN A 125 -9.53 28.41 -13.44
C ASN A 125 -8.37 28.94 -12.58
N ASN A 126 -7.17 29.08 -13.17
CA ASN A 126 -5.97 29.59 -12.49
C ASN A 126 -5.54 28.77 -11.26
N VAL A 127 -5.86 27.48 -11.25
CA VAL A 127 -5.37 26.53 -10.25
C VAL A 127 -4.02 25.98 -10.71
N ILE A 128 -3.04 25.98 -9.82
CA ILE A 128 -1.74 25.34 -10.04
C ILE A 128 -1.71 24.07 -9.21
N GLN A 129 -1.50 22.93 -9.86
CA GLN A 129 -1.27 21.65 -9.18
C GLN A 129 0.23 21.37 -9.14
N TYR A 130 0.76 21.10 -7.95
CA TYR A 130 2.07 20.50 -7.76
C TYR A 130 1.88 19.04 -7.38
N SER A 131 2.51 18.14 -8.12
CA SER A 131 2.46 16.70 -7.85
C SER A 131 3.86 16.20 -7.52
N GLY A 132 4.03 15.46 -6.44
CA GLY A 132 5.33 14.98 -6.02
C GLY A 132 5.23 13.96 -4.91
N LYS A 133 6.31 13.83 -4.13
CA LYS A 133 6.37 12.93 -2.98
C LYS A 133 6.82 13.63 -1.71
N ILE A 134 6.19 13.29 -0.59
CA ILE A 134 6.64 13.65 0.77
C ILE A 134 6.80 12.35 1.53
N GLY A 135 8.01 12.05 2.00
CA GLY A 135 8.35 10.68 2.36
C GLY A 135 8.11 9.74 1.17
N ASP A 136 7.47 8.60 1.44
CA ASP A 136 7.02 7.67 0.39
C ASP A 136 5.59 7.91 -0.09
N PHE A 137 4.88 8.92 0.45
CA PHE A 137 3.53 9.25 0.01
C PHE A 137 3.53 10.04 -1.29
N SER A 138 2.61 9.69 -2.19
CA SER A 138 2.29 10.53 -3.34
C SER A 138 1.36 11.65 -2.92
N VAL A 139 1.76 12.88 -3.18
CA VAL A 139 1.03 14.08 -2.74
C VAL A 139 0.70 15.00 -3.91
N ARG A 140 -0.40 15.73 -3.77
CA ARG A 140 -0.79 16.82 -4.66
C ARG A 140 -1.10 18.05 -3.84
N LEU A 141 -0.63 19.19 -4.32
CA LEU A 141 -0.90 20.49 -3.73
C LEU A 141 -1.57 21.35 -4.78
N PHE A 142 -2.81 21.74 -4.51
CA PHE A 142 -3.60 22.62 -5.35
C PHE A 142 -3.53 24.03 -4.78
N VAL A 143 -2.96 24.96 -5.54
CA VAL A 143 -2.78 26.36 -5.14
C VAL A 143 -3.62 27.25 -6.04
N SER A 144 -4.45 28.10 -5.43
CA SER A 144 -5.26 29.08 -6.16
C SER A 144 -5.45 30.34 -5.31
N LYS A 145 -5.93 31.42 -5.94
CA LYS A 145 -6.27 32.65 -5.20
C LYS A 145 -7.39 32.45 -4.17
N LYS A 146 -8.26 31.45 -4.35
CA LYS A 146 -9.48 31.26 -3.55
C LYS A 146 -9.31 30.21 -2.46
N ASN A 147 -8.59 29.13 -2.75
CA ASN A 147 -8.45 28.01 -1.83
C ASN A 147 -7.19 27.22 -2.16
N ASN A 148 -6.48 26.80 -1.11
CA ASN A 148 -5.32 25.93 -1.20
C ASN A 148 -5.67 24.58 -0.57
N THR A 149 -5.32 23.49 -1.23
CA THR A 149 -5.68 22.14 -0.77
C THR A 149 -4.48 21.21 -0.89
N PHE A 150 -4.16 20.53 0.21
CA PHE A 150 -3.21 19.43 0.24
C PHE A 150 -3.97 18.12 0.10
N GLU A 151 -3.55 17.25 -0.81
CA GLU A 151 -4.09 15.90 -0.99
C GLU A 151 -2.96 14.88 -0.89
N ILE A 152 -3.20 13.83 -0.12
CA ILE A 152 -2.27 12.72 0.11
C ILE A 152 -2.93 11.45 -0.40
N THR A 153 -2.20 10.68 -1.20
CA THR A 153 -2.61 9.35 -1.65
C THR A 153 -1.95 8.30 -0.77
N CYS A 154 -2.73 7.38 -0.21
CA CYS A 154 -2.22 6.25 0.55
C CYS A 154 -1.36 5.37 -0.36
N ASN A 155 -0.27 4.85 0.20
CA ASN A 155 0.48 3.77 -0.44
C ASN A 155 -0.35 2.49 -0.42
N HIS A 156 -0.02 1.55 -1.31
CA HIS A 156 -0.66 0.24 -1.29
C HIS A 156 -0.41 -0.46 0.05
N ILE A 157 -1.49 -0.90 0.69
CA ILE A 157 -1.44 -1.68 1.93
C ILE A 157 -1.94 -3.08 1.63
N PHE A 158 -1.25 -4.08 2.17
CA PHE A 158 -1.57 -5.48 1.98
C PHE A 158 -1.99 -6.11 3.30
N GLY A 159 -3.04 -6.94 3.28
CA GLY A 159 -3.47 -7.66 4.47
C GLY A 159 -4.50 -8.74 4.18
N THR A 160 -5.00 -9.35 5.24
CA THR A 160 -6.01 -10.42 5.17
C THR A 160 -7.41 -9.94 5.54
N ASP A 161 -7.53 -8.72 6.07
CA ASP A 161 -8.81 -8.13 6.48
C ASP A 161 -8.96 -6.70 5.92
N VAL A 162 -10.10 -6.41 5.29
CA VAL A 162 -10.37 -5.11 4.66
C VAL A 162 -10.53 -3.96 5.67
N TYR A 163 -11.02 -4.23 6.87
CA TYR A 163 -11.18 -3.22 7.92
C TYR A 163 -9.82 -2.91 8.57
N GLU A 164 -9.00 -3.94 8.83
CA GLU A 164 -7.66 -3.76 9.38
C GLU A 164 -6.78 -2.92 8.44
N ILE A 165 -6.73 -3.27 7.15
CA ILE A 165 -5.92 -2.52 6.18
C ILE A 165 -6.44 -1.10 5.97
N MET A 166 -7.76 -0.87 6.04
CA MET A 166 -8.32 0.49 6.00
C MET A 166 -7.92 1.31 7.22
N TYR A 167 -7.99 0.71 8.42
CA TYR A 167 -7.61 1.36 9.66
C TYR A 167 -6.12 1.72 9.66
N GLU A 168 -5.28 0.79 9.24
CA GLU A 168 -3.83 0.99 9.10
C GLU A 168 -3.52 2.12 8.10
N ALA A 169 -4.16 2.12 6.92
CA ALA A 169 -3.96 3.16 5.91
C ALA A 169 -4.36 4.54 6.41
N ARG A 170 -5.50 4.62 7.09
CA ARG A 170 -5.97 5.86 7.71
C ARG A 170 -4.98 6.35 8.75
N ASN A 171 -4.51 5.48 9.63
CA ASN A 171 -3.54 5.84 10.67
C ASN A 171 -2.25 6.40 10.09
N HIS A 172 -1.71 5.80 9.04
CA HIS A 172 -0.50 6.30 8.39
C HIS A 172 -0.67 7.72 7.84
N ILE A 173 -1.80 8.02 7.21
CA ILE A 173 -2.10 9.37 6.72
C ILE A 173 -2.30 10.34 7.88
N GLU A 174 -3.13 9.97 8.87
CA GLU A 174 -3.38 10.82 10.03
C GLU A 174 -2.09 11.15 10.77
N PHE A 175 -1.16 10.21 10.86
CA PHE A 175 0.11 10.41 11.52
C PHE A 175 1.03 11.35 10.73
N MET A 176 1.14 11.17 9.41
CA MET A 176 1.84 12.09 8.52
C MET A 176 1.25 13.51 8.62
N PHE A 177 -0.09 13.60 8.64
CA PHE A 177 -0.83 14.84 8.78
C PHE A 177 -0.60 15.54 10.13
N ARG A 178 -0.61 14.78 11.23
CA ARG A 178 -0.30 15.30 12.57
C ARG A 178 1.10 15.88 12.64
N GLY A 179 2.08 15.25 11.99
CA GLY A 179 3.43 15.79 11.89
C GLY A 179 3.47 17.21 11.31
N TYR A 180 2.63 17.47 10.31
CA TYR A 180 2.47 18.81 9.72
C TYR A 180 1.69 19.79 10.61
N MET A 181 0.69 19.31 11.36
CA MET A 181 -0.08 20.15 12.28
C MET A 181 0.68 20.60 13.53
N LEU A 182 1.78 19.92 13.87
CA LEU A 182 2.67 20.31 14.97
C LEU A 182 3.64 21.44 14.59
N ASP A 183 3.74 21.78 13.30
CA ASP A 183 4.59 22.86 12.80
C ASP A 183 3.85 24.21 12.89
N THR A 184 4.43 25.20 13.58
CA THR A 184 3.82 26.52 13.78
C THR A 184 3.71 27.35 12.50
N GLU A 185 4.50 27.03 11.47
CA GLU A 185 4.51 27.74 10.19
C GLU A 185 3.37 27.28 9.26
N LEU A 186 2.77 26.12 9.53
CA LEU A 186 1.76 25.50 8.67
C LEU A 186 0.40 25.47 9.35
N LYS A 187 -0.61 26.04 8.69
CA LYS A 187 -2.00 26.06 9.19
C LYS A 187 -2.90 25.29 8.25
N MET A 188 -3.41 24.15 8.69
CA MET A 188 -4.26 23.28 7.89
C MET A 188 -5.58 22.96 8.61
N GLY A 189 -6.62 22.72 7.82
CA GLY A 189 -7.94 22.31 8.30
C GLY A 189 -8.01 20.82 8.60
N THR A 190 -9.20 20.33 8.92
CA THR A 190 -9.40 18.90 9.21
C THR A 190 -9.16 18.05 7.96
N LEU A 191 -8.49 16.92 8.16
CA LEU A 191 -8.32 15.89 7.14
C LEU A 191 -9.68 15.27 6.78
N GLN A 192 -9.96 15.17 5.49
CA GLN A 192 -11.20 14.62 4.94
C GLN A 192 -10.88 13.62 3.84
N GLN A 193 -11.60 12.51 3.77
CA GLN A 193 -11.43 11.57 2.68
C GLN A 193 -11.89 12.21 1.36
N SER A 194 -11.02 12.20 0.35
CA SER A 194 -11.31 12.77 -0.98
C SER A 194 -11.65 11.71 -2.03
N MET A 195 -11.18 10.48 -1.84
CA MET A 195 -11.47 9.35 -2.71
C MET A 195 -11.73 8.09 -1.89
N LYS A 196 -12.75 7.31 -2.30
CA LYS A 196 -13.04 6.00 -1.71
C LYS A 196 -11.88 5.02 -1.98
N PRO A 197 -11.59 4.11 -1.05
CA PRO A 197 -10.63 3.05 -1.30
C PRO A 197 -11.12 2.11 -2.40
N GLU A 198 -10.17 1.49 -3.09
CA GLU A 198 -10.41 0.34 -3.96
C GLU A 198 -9.68 -0.87 -3.35
N PHE A 199 -10.34 -2.02 -3.31
CA PHE A 199 -9.83 -3.25 -2.71
C PHE A 199 -9.64 -4.30 -3.79
N ALA A 200 -8.41 -4.63 -4.11
CA ALA A 200 -8.08 -5.75 -5.00
C ALA A 200 -7.95 -7.03 -4.17
N ILE A 201 -8.95 -7.91 -4.29
CA ILE A 201 -9.07 -9.16 -3.54
C ILE A 201 -8.72 -10.33 -4.46
N PRO A 202 -7.63 -11.06 -4.19
CA PRO A 202 -7.33 -12.29 -4.93
C PRO A 202 -8.48 -13.28 -4.82
N HIS A 203 -9.06 -13.69 -5.95
CA HIS A 203 -10.21 -14.59 -5.92
C HIS A 203 -10.20 -15.56 -7.12
N LYS A 204 -10.45 -16.86 -6.87
CA LYS A 204 -10.46 -17.90 -7.93
C LYS A 204 -11.51 -17.64 -9.00
N PHE A 205 -12.68 -17.11 -8.61
CA PHE A 205 -13.72 -16.72 -9.57
C PHE A 205 -13.26 -15.63 -10.53
N SER A 206 -12.35 -14.74 -10.13
CA SER A 206 -11.84 -13.71 -11.04
C SER A 206 -11.14 -14.34 -12.23
N GLU A 207 -10.29 -15.35 -11.99
CA GLU A 207 -9.61 -16.09 -13.07
C GLU A 207 -10.64 -16.78 -13.99
N ILE A 208 -11.60 -17.51 -13.42
CA ILE A 208 -12.63 -18.24 -14.17
C ILE A 208 -13.47 -17.28 -15.04
N ILE A 209 -13.91 -16.16 -14.46
CA ILE A 209 -14.71 -15.15 -15.17
C ILE A 209 -13.91 -14.55 -16.33
N LEU A 210 -12.64 -14.22 -16.09
CA LEU A 210 -11.76 -13.65 -17.12
C LEU A 210 -11.46 -14.66 -18.23
N ASP A 211 -11.24 -15.93 -17.89
CA ASP A 211 -11.01 -17.04 -18.83
C ASP A 211 -12.21 -17.29 -19.74
N VAL A 212 -13.41 -17.43 -19.15
CA VAL A 212 -14.66 -17.69 -19.89
C VAL A 212 -14.96 -16.57 -20.90
N ASN A 213 -14.62 -15.34 -20.55
CA ASN A 213 -14.84 -14.17 -21.40
C ASN A 213 -13.64 -13.82 -22.29
N ASN A 214 -12.56 -14.61 -22.23
CA ASN A 214 -11.28 -14.35 -22.91
C ASN A 214 -10.82 -12.89 -22.78
N SER A 215 -10.90 -12.35 -21.57
CA SER A 215 -10.59 -10.95 -21.29
C SER A 215 -9.50 -10.81 -20.24
N SER A 216 -8.68 -9.77 -20.36
CA SER A 216 -7.73 -9.36 -19.32
C SER A 216 -8.38 -8.53 -18.22
N GLN A 217 -9.51 -7.89 -18.52
CA GLN A 217 -10.27 -7.07 -17.58
C GLN A 217 -11.76 -7.03 -17.93
N ILE A 218 -12.62 -7.04 -16.91
CA ILE A 218 -14.08 -6.85 -17.06
C ILE A 218 -14.55 -5.87 -15.99
N ARG A 219 -15.35 -4.87 -16.36
CA ARG A 219 -15.88 -3.85 -15.43
C ARG A 219 -17.40 -3.93 -15.36
N MET A 220 -17.95 -4.02 -14.15
CA MET A 220 -19.39 -4.15 -13.89
C MET A 220 -19.81 -3.26 -12.72
N GLY A 221 -20.32 -2.05 -13.01
CA GLY A 221 -21.10 -1.25 -12.05
C GLY A 221 -20.52 -1.02 -10.64
N GLY A 222 -19.19 -0.91 -10.50
CA GLY A 222 -18.48 -0.76 -9.21
C GLY A 222 -17.53 -1.91 -8.89
N THR A 223 -17.60 -3.00 -9.65
CA THR A 223 -16.71 -4.15 -9.58
C THR A 223 -15.79 -4.19 -10.80
N VAL A 224 -14.53 -4.61 -10.62
CA VAL A 224 -13.61 -4.93 -11.71
C VAL A 224 -12.97 -6.29 -11.49
N PHE A 225 -12.98 -7.14 -12.51
CA PHE A 225 -12.16 -8.35 -12.55
C PHE A 225 -10.92 -8.06 -13.37
N ASN A 226 -9.75 -8.38 -12.86
CA ASN A 226 -8.50 -7.96 -13.49
C ASN A 226 -7.41 -9.03 -13.39
N ARG A 227 -6.73 -9.31 -14.50
CA ARG A 227 -5.51 -10.12 -14.49
C ARG A 227 -4.33 -9.26 -14.07
N SER A 228 -3.81 -9.52 -12.88
CA SER A 228 -2.64 -8.84 -12.35
C SER A 228 -1.35 -9.51 -12.85
N GLN A 229 -0.37 -8.72 -13.33
CA GLN A 229 0.89 -9.26 -13.90
C GLN A 229 1.78 -10.03 -12.89
N ASP A 230 1.58 -9.84 -11.58
CA ASP A 230 2.47 -10.33 -10.52
C ASP A 230 1.75 -11.11 -9.40
N ARG A 231 0.43 -11.39 -9.52
CA ARG A 231 -0.39 -12.08 -8.51
C ARG A 231 -1.62 -12.75 -9.14
N ASP A 232 -2.37 -13.49 -8.34
CA ASP A 232 -3.63 -14.11 -8.76
C ASP A 232 -4.62 -13.04 -9.26
N ALA A 233 -5.54 -13.39 -10.16
CA ALA A 233 -6.55 -12.45 -10.63
C ALA A 233 -7.34 -11.84 -9.46
N ASP A 234 -7.57 -10.54 -9.57
CA ASP A 234 -8.19 -9.74 -8.53
C ASP A 234 -9.67 -9.51 -8.84
N TRP A 235 -10.50 -9.63 -7.80
CA TRP A 235 -11.83 -9.05 -7.70
C TRP A 235 -11.67 -7.69 -7.01
N GLU A 236 -11.87 -6.61 -7.75
CA GLU A 236 -11.74 -5.25 -7.25
C GLU A 236 -13.11 -4.67 -6.85
N GLU A 237 -13.20 -4.14 -5.63
CA GLU A 237 -14.40 -3.48 -5.10
C GLU A 237 -14.07 -2.09 -4.56
N ASP A 238 -14.94 -1.10 -4.81
CA ASP A 238 -14.79 0.27 -4.29
C ASP A 238 -15.61 0.54 -3.00
N ASP A 239 -16.24 -0.51 -2.46
CA ASP A 239 -17.05 -0.49 -1.25
C ASP A 239 -16.59 -1.56 -0.25
N ILE A 240 -16.36 -1.17 1.00
CA ILE A 240 -15.84 -2.08 2.02
C ILE A 240 -16.81 -3.20 2.40
N ILE A 241 -18.13 -2.96 2.34
CA ILE A 241 -19.12 -3.99 2.67
C ILE A 241 -19.11 -5.04 1.56
N ARG A 242 -19.08 -4.62 0.29
CA ARG A 242 -18.94 -5.54 -0.85
C ARG A 242 -17.62 -6.29 -0.81
N ALA A 243 -16.51 -5.60 -0.55
CA ALA A 243 -15.20 -6.23 -0.38
C ALA A 243 -15.22 -7.31 0.71
N GLY A 244 -15.81 -7.01 1.88
CA GLY A 244 -15.99 -7.99 2.96
C GLY A 244 -16.90 -9.17 2.59
N ASN A 245 -17.89 -8.97 1.73
CA ASN A 245 -18.73 -10.06 1.22
C ASN A 245 -17.98 -10.98 0.26
N VAL A 246 -17.16 -10.41 -0.63
CA VAL A 246 -16.29 -11.20 -1.53
C VAL A 246 -15.30 -12.04 -0.71
N MET A 247 -14.70 -11.48 0.35
CA MET A 247 -13.80 -12.25 1.22
C MET A 247 -14.49 -13.40 1.96
N ARG A 248 -15.76 -13.21 2.33
CA ARG A 248 -16.58 -14.23 3.01
C ARG A 248 -17.23 -15.19 2.02
N MET A 249 -17.03 -14.98 0.72
CA MET A 249 -17.58 -15.86 -0.29
C MET A 249 -16.98 -17.26 -0.08
N PRO A 250 -17.81 -18.32 -0.04
CA PRO A 250 -17.30 -19.66 0.10
C PRO A 250 -16.32 -19.96 -1.05
N ASP A 251 -15.13 -20.44 -0.70
CA ASP A 251 -14.14 -20.97 -1.65
C ASP A 251 -14.66 -22.18 -2.45
N ASP A 252 -15.76 -22.77 -1.97
CA ASP A 252 -16.26 -24.06 -2.38
C ASP A 252 -17.08 -23.97 -3.66
N ILE A 253 -16.37 -23.91 -4.79
CA ILE A 253 -16.88 -24.38 -6.09
C ILE A 253 -17.56 -25.75 -5.94
N GLN A 254 -17.06 -26.59 -5.02
CA GLN A 254 -17.67 -27.89 -4.66
C GLN A 254 -19.06 -27.74 -4.03
N ALA A 255 -19.28 -26.76 -3.13
CA ALA A 255 -20.58 -26.52 -2.51
C ALA A 255 -21.58 -25.92 -3.50
N ILE A 256 -21.12 -24.98 -4.34
CA ILE A 256 -21.94 -24.40 -5.43
C ILE A 256 -22.29 -25.49 -6.46
N LYS A 257 -21.32 -26.31 -6.87
CA LYS A 257 -21.55 -27.46 -7.77
C LYS A 257 -22.53 -28.45 -7.15
N LYS A 258 -22.40 -28.76 -5.86
CA LYS A 258 -23.32 -29.65 -5.13
C LYS A 258 -24.74 -29.08 -5.03
N GLN A 259 -24.91 -27.77 -4.82
CA GLN A 259 -26.22 -27.11 -4.86
C GLN A 259 -26.82 -27.09 -6.27
N LEU A 260 -26.01 -26.87 -7.31
CA LEU A 260 -26.45 -26.92 -8.71
C LEU A 260 -26.82 -28.34 -9.17
N GLU A 261 -26.11 -29.37 -8.70
CA GLU A 261 -26.44 -30.77 -8.93
C GLU A 261 -27.74 -31.17 -8.23
N GLN A 262 -28.01 -30.66 -7.02
CA GLN A 262 -29.28 -30.89 -6.31
C GLN A 262 -30.48 -30.27 -7.03
N LEU A 263 -30.33 -29.08 -7.62
CA LEU A 263 -31.39 -28.43 -8.41
C LEU A 263 -31.76 -29.20 -9.70
N ARG A 264 -30.82 -29.98 -10.27
CA ARG A 264 -31.09 -30.81 -11.46
C ARG A 264 -31.92 -32.05 -11.18
N ILE A 265 -32.00 -32.52 -9.93
CA ILE A 265 -32.77 -33.72 -9.57
C ILE A 265 -34.28 -33.41 -9.41
N GLY A 266 -34.68 -32.13 -9.43
CA GLY A 266 -36.09 -31.69 -9.26
C GLY A 266 -36.91 -31.53 -10.56
N TYR A 267 -36.32 -31.72 -11.75
CA TYR A 267 -37.00 -31.44 -13.03
C TYR A 267 -36.97 -32.61 -14.03
N THR A 268 -36.90 -33.86 -13.58
CA THR A 268 -37.40 -34.98 -14.40
C THR A 268 -38.92 -34.97 -14.33
N THR A 269 -39.51 -34.31 -15.33
CA THR A 269 -40.93 -34.32 -15.70
C THR A 269 -41.45 -35.76 -15.75
N ASN A 270 -42.24 -36.16 -14.75
CA ASN A 270 -43.22 -37.23 -14.92
C ASN A 270 -44.36 -36.66 -15.77
N TYR A 271 -44.29 -36.84 -17.09
CA TYR A 271 -45.49 -36.81 -17.91
C TYR A 271 -46.26 -38.12 -17.66
N PRO A 272 -47.49 -38.09 -17.12
CA PRO A 272 -48.33 -39.27 -17.18
C PRO A 272 -48.74 -39.47 -18.65
N MET A 273 -48.20 -40.49 -19.31
CA MET A 273 -48.84 -41.03 -20.51
C MET A 273 -50.15 -41.68 -20.07
N TYR A 274 -51.26 -40.99 -20.35
CA TYR A 274 -52.57 -41.63 -20.39
C TYR A 274 -52.62 -42.49 -21.66
N LEU A 275 -52.78 -43.80 -21.47
CA LEU A 275 -53.16 -44.77 -22.49
C LEU A 275 -54.64 -44.59 -22.86
#